data_AF-A0A1N7Q500-F1
#
_entry.id   AF-A0A1N7Q500-F1
#
_cell.length_a   1.000
_cell.length_b   1.000
_cell.length_c   1.000
_cell.angle_alpha   90.00
_cell.angle_beta   90.00
_cell.angle_gamma   90.00
#
_symmetry.space_group_name_H-M   'P 1'
#
loop_
_entity.id
_entity.type
_entity.pdbx_description
1 polymer ?
#
loop_
_entity_poly.entity_id
_entity_poly.type
_entity_poly.pdbx_seq_one_letter_code
_entity_poly.pdbx_strand_id
1 'polypeptide(L)'
;MLWVESKALRLQKITPHVIMFLKSTEDNKTLVLHVKNIGEGVAYNVQINTLENFNQFGLENAPISQFGILKEGFSAMPPNYELKFFIGDLVELYEESRDRKIKLEVKYKRKDKKNISEVFTLPLVQAMGQNYSTPPETYLGQIPYYLKEINSSIKKNTLTNNSNI
;
A
#
# COMPACT_ATOMS: atom_id res chain seq x y z
N MET A 1 5.73 23.29 34.10
CA MET A 1 5.74 23.28 32.62
C MET A 1 6.63 22.16 32.07
N LEU A 2 7.95 22.17 32.31
CA LEU A 2 8.92 21.15 31.85
C LEU A 2 8.54 19.68 32.11
N TRP A 3 7.94 19.38 33.26
CA TRP A 3 7.52 18.02 33.62
C TRP A 3 6.38 17.46 32.75
N VAL A 4 5.45 18.32 32.33
CA VAL A 4 4.32 17.94 31.46
C VAL A 4 4.84 17.67 30.04
N GLU A 5 5.73 18.53 29.57
CA GLU A 5 6.39 18.42 28.27
C GLU A 5 7.26 17.14 28.17
N SER A 6 8.02 16.81 29.23
CA SER A 6 8.78 15.56 29.29
C SER A 6 7.89 14.31 29.26
N LYS A 7 6.71 14.35 29.88
CA LYS A 7 5.73 13.24 29.82
C LYS A 7 5.11 13.11 28.44
N ALA A 8 4.74 14.23 27.81
CA ALA A 8 4.17 14.25 26.46
C ALA A 8 5.15 13.70 25.42
N LEU A 9 6.43 14.10 25.50
CA LEU A 9 7.48 13.59 24.61
C LEU A 9 7.70 12.08 24.78
N ARG A 10 7.76 11.58 26.01
CA ARG A 10 7.87 10.12 26.26
C ARG A 10 6.67 9.38 25.70
N LEU A 11 5.47 9.94 25.83
CA LEU A 11 4.26 9.35 25.29
C LEU A 11 4.30 9.29 23.76
N GLN A 12 4.74 10.34 23.09
CA GLN A 12 4.91 10.37 21.64
C GLN A 12 5.89 9.31 21.17
N LYS A 13 7.08 9.20 21.80
CA LYS A 13 8.11 8.21 21.45
C LYS A 13 7.65 6.76 21.56
N ILE A 14 6.65 6.48 22.39
CA ILE A 14 6.11 5.12 22.57
C ILE A 14 4.79 4.91 21.85
N THR A 15 4.25 5.94 21.19
CA THR A 15 2.94 5.87 20.53
C THR A 15 3.13 5.44 19.07
N PRO A 16 2.71 4.21 18.71
CA PRO A 16 2.51 3.83 17.32
C PRO A 16 1.33 4.59 16.74
N HIS A 17 1.33 4.72 15.42
CA HIS A 17 0.22 5.29 14.68
C HIS A 17 0.16 4.54 13.35
N VAL A 18 -0.75 3.57 13.27
CA VAL A 18 -0.91 2.73 12.09
C VAL A 18 -1.93 3.38 11.16
N ILE A 19 -1.49 3.74 9.96
CA ILE A 19 -2.33 4.31 8.92
C ILE A 19 -2.52 3.33 7.78
N MET A 20 -3.64 3.48 7.07
CA MET A 20 -3.89 2.75 5.83
C MET A 20 -4.20 3.72 4.71
N PHE A 21 -3.63 3.47 3.53
CA PHE A 21 -3.85 4.31 2.36
C PHE A 21 -3.68 3.50 1.07
N LEU A 22 -4.28 4.01 0.00
CA LEU A 22 -4.19 3.42 -1.33
C LEU A 22 -3.15 4.18 -2.16
N LYS A 23 -2.35 3.43 -2.91
CA LYS A 23 -1.37 4.00 -3.85
C LYS A 23 -1.20 3.08 -5.05
N SER A 24 -0.97 3.64 -6.22
CA SER A 24 -0.54 2.87 -7.39
C SER A 24 0.90 2.38 -7.24
N THR A 25 1.23 1.29 -7.93
CA THR A 25 2.62 0.89 -8.20
C THR A 25 3.34 1.96 -9.01
N GLU A 26 4.68 1.92 -9.04
CA GLU A 26 5.49 2.90 -9.79
C GLU A 26 5.26 2.86 -11.30
N ASP A 27 4.83 1.71 -11.84
CA ASP A 27 4.42 1.56 -13.23
C ASP A 27 2.96 1.97 -13.48
N ASN A 28 2.24 2.42 -12.44
CA ASN A 28 0.88 2.91 -12.45
C ASN A 28 -0.15 1.92 -13.02
N LYS A 29 0.12 0.62 -12.87
CA LYS A 29 -0.78 -0.43 -13.34
C LYS A 29 -1.60 -1.04 -12.23
N THR A 30 -1.02 -1.20 -11.04
CA THR A 30 -1.65 -1.97 -9.98
C THR A 30 -1.95 -1.07 -8.79
N LEU A 31 -3.16 -1.20 -8.25
CA LEU A 31 -3.54 -0.57 -7.00
C LEU A 31 -3.01 -1.38 -5.82
N VAL A 32 -2.41 -0.70 -4.84
CA VAL A 32 -1.83 -1.29 -3.64
C VAL A 32 -2.43 -0.64 -2.39
N LEU A 33 -2.85 -1.48 -1.45
CA LEU A 33 -3.16 -1.07 -0.09
C LEU A 33 -1.89 -1.10 0.75
N HIS A 34 -1.55 0.05 1.31
CA HIS A 34 -0.44 0.23 2.22
C HIS A 34 -0.96 0.28 3.64
N VAL A 35 -0.36 -0.49 4.54
CA VAL A 35 -0.56 -0.40 5.99
C VAL A 35 0.77 -0.06 6.61
N LYS A 36 0.89 1.12 7.22
CA LYS A 36 2.17 1.66 7.68
C LYS A 36 2.07 2.17 9.10
N ASN A 37 3.05 1.83 9.93
CA ASN A 37 3.22 2.50 11.21
C ASN A 37 4.08 3.75 11.03
N ILE A 38 3.45 4.93 11.10
CA ILE A 38 4.12 6.23 11.03
C ILE A 38 4.47 6.80 12.41
N GLY A 39 4.06 6.12 13.48
CA GLY A 39 4.41 6.51 14.84
C GLY A 39 5.82 6.06 15.23
N GLU A 40 6.36 6.67 16.28
CA GLU A 40 7.67 6.31 16.84
C GLU A 40 7.62 5.07 17.74
N GLY A 41 6.41 4.66 18.16
CA GLY A 41 6.19 3.45 18.94
C GLY A 41 5.98 2.20 18.10
N VAL A 42 6.07 1.04 18.74
CA VAL A 42 5.73 -0.27 18.15
C VAL A 42 4.24 -0.54 18.34
N ALA A 43 3.55 -0.94 17.26
CA ALA A 43 2.17 -1.43 17.33
C ALA A 43 2.17 -2.95 17.53
N TYR A 44 1.63 -3.44 18.64
CA TYR A 44 1.59 -4.87 18.97
C TYR A 44 0.23 -5.48 18.63
N ASN A 45 0.21 -6.77 18.28
CA ASN A 45 -1.00 -7.54 17.97
C ASN A 45 -1.92 -6.79 17.00
N VAL A 46 -1.35 -6.39 15.86
CA VAL A 46 -2.09 -5.66 14.83
C VAL A 46 -3.06 -6.63 14.16
N GLN A 47 -4.34 -6.27 14.14
CA GLN A 47 -5.40 -7.00 13.48
C GLN A 47 -6.11 -6.06 12.53
N ILE A 48 -6.44 -6.53 11.34
CA ILE A 48 -7.11 -5.73 10.32
C ILE A 48 -8.38 -6.45 9.91
N ASN A 49 -9.52 -5.86 10.23
CA ASN A 49 -10.83 -6.40 9.89
C ASN A 49 -11.35 -5.70 8.64
N THR A 50 -11.87 -6.49 7.69
CA THR A 50 -12.52 -5.93 6.51
C THR A 50 -14.00 -5.73 6.79
N LEU A 51 -14.48 -4.48 6.73
CA LEU A 51 -15.88 -4.13 6.99
C LEU A 51 -16.70 -4.14 5.70
N GLU A 52 -16.10 -3.70 4.59
CA GLU A 52 -16.67 -3.83 3.25
C GLU A 52 -15.66 -4.62 2.40
N ASN A 53 -16.02 -5.87 2.06
CA ASN A 53 -15.13 -6.78 1.34
C ASN A 53 -14.93 -6.33 -0.11
N PHE A 54 -13.68 -6.45 -0.56
CA PHE A 54 -13.27 -6.25 -1.94
C PHE A 54 -12.52 -7.50 -2.40
N ASN A 55 -12.74 -7.90 -3.65
CA ASN A 55 -12.11 -9.08 -4.24
C ASN A 55 -10.85 -8.65 -5.01
N GLN A 56 -9.78 -9.39 -4.82
CA GLN A 56 -8.52 -9.15 -5.48
C GLN A 56 -8.64 -9.43 -6.98
N PHE A 57 -8.21 -8.51 -7.85
CA PHE A 57 -8.22 -8.65 -9.32
C PHE A 57 -9.57 -9.14 -9.88
N GLY A 58 -10.69 -8.73 -9.30
CA GLY A 58 -12.02 -9.18 -9.73
C GLY A 58 -12.32 -10.67 -9.47
N LEU A 59 -11.40 -11.42 -8.85
CA LEU A 59 -11.55 -12.86 -8.63
C LEU A 59 -12.53 -13.14 -7.49
N GLU A 60 -13.65 -13.80 -7.80
CA GLU A 60 -14.70 -14.14 -6.82
C GLU A 60 -14.19 -14.93 -5.60
N ASN A 61 -13.09 -15.67 -5.75
CA ASN A 61 -12.53 -16.55 -4.73
C ASN A 61 -11.31 -15.97 -3.98
N ALA A 62 -11.00 -14.68 -4.15
CA ALA A 62 -9.85 -14.03 -3.50
C ALA A 62 -10.21 -12.74 -2.78
N PRO A 63 -11.07 -12.77 -1.73
CA PRO A 63 -11.35 -11.57 -0.95
C PRO A 63 -10.10 -11.11 -0.21
N ILE A 64 -9.89 -9.79 -0.14
CA ILE A 64 -8.73 -9.20 0.58
C ILE A 64 -8.65 -9.71 2.02
N SER A 65 -9.78 -9.98 2.66
CA SER A 65 -9.86 -10.52 4.03
C SER A 65 -9.18 -11.88 4.22
N GLN A 66 -8.89 -12.63 3.15
CA GLN A 66 -8.21 -13.92 3.23
C GLN A 66 -6.68 -13.83 3.15
N PHE A 67 -6.09 -12.66 2.92
CA PHE A 67 -4.63 -12.53 2.96
C PHE A 67 -4.10 -12.96 4.32
N GLY A 68 -3.05 -13.79 4.34
CA GLY A 68 -2.59 -14.45 5.56
C GLY A 68 -2.35 -13.49 6.73
N ILE A 69 -1.77 -12.31 6.49
CA ILE A 69 -1.52 -11.31 7.54
C ILE A 69 -2.81 -10.57 7.97
N LEU A 70 -3.79 -10.42 7.08
CA LEU A 70 -5.09 -9.83 7.43
C LEU A 70 -5.95 -10.82 8.22
N LYS A 71 -5.82 -12.11 7.93
CA LYS A 71 -6.53 -13.20 8.63
C LYS A 71 -5.92 -13.52 10.00
N GLU A 72 -4.60 -13.68 10.06
CA GLU A 72 -3.90 -14.13 11.28
C GLU A 72 -3.41 -12.97 12.15
N GLY A 73 -3.42 -11.75 11.62
CA GLY A 73 -2.85 -10.56 12.26
C GLY A 73 -1.33 -10.53 12.19
N PHE A 74 -0.74 -9.49 12.79
CA PHE A 74 0.70 -9.24 12.81
C PHE A 74 1.17 -8.98 14.24
N SER A 75 2.19 -9.71 14.68
CA SER A 75 2.62 -9.71 16.09
C SER A 75 3.12 -8.35 16.56
N ALA A 76 3.92 -7.67 15.73
CA ALA A 76 4.42 -6.33 16.03
C ALA A 76 4.82 -5.59 14.75
N MET A 77 4.29 -4.37 14.55
CA MET A 77 4.76 -3.43 13.52
C MET A 77 5.68 -2.38 14.15
N PRO A 78 7.01 -2.46 13.93
CA PRO A 78 7.95 -1.42 14.34
C PRO A 78 7.67 -0.07 13.66
N PRO A 79 8.28 1.03 14.15
CA PRO A 79 8.23 2.32 13.47
C PRO A 79 8.69 2.22 12.02
N ASN A 80 7.99 2.92 11.12
CA ASN A 80 8.21 2.92 9.67
C ASN A 80 8.00 1.59 8.95
N TYR A 81 7.58 0.53 9.65
CA TYR A 81 7.26 -0.74 9.02
C TYR A 81 6.02 -0.62 8.14
N GLU A 82 6.07 -1.21 6.95
CA GLU A 82 5.03 -1.11 5.93
C GLU A 82 4.69 -2.49 5.37
N LEU A 83 3.40 -2.82 5.35
CA LEU A 83 2.83 -3.95 4.66
C LEU A 83 2.14 -3.46 3.39
N LYS A 84 2.30 -4.22 2.30
CA LYS A 84 1.73 -3.91 0.98
C LYS A 84 0.88 -5.07 0.51
N PHE A 85 -0.36 -4.77 0.13
CA PHE A 85 -1.31 -5.73 -0.41
C PHE A 85 -1.75 -5.27 -1.79
N PHE A 86 -1.47 -6.07 -2.82
CA PHE A 86 -1.85 -5.77 -4.20
C PHE A 86 -3.33 -6.08 -4.41
N ILE A 87 -4.11 -5.09 -4.83
CA ILE A 87 -5.58 -5.18 -4.93
C ILE A 87 -6.02 -5.57 -6.33
N GLY A 88 -5.60 -4.85 -7.36
CA GLY A 88 -6.15 -5.04 -8.71
C GLY A 88 -5.50 -4.13 -9.75
N ASP A 89 -5.78 -4.37 -11.02
CA ASP A 89 -5.37 -3.49 -12.12
C ASP A 89 -6.18 -2.18 -12.09
N LEU A 90 -5.51 -1.05 -12.26
CA LEU A 90 -6.11 0.27 -12.16
C LEU A 90 -7.10 0.57 -13.28
N VAL A 91 -6.88 0.04 -14.49
CA VAL A 91 -7.77 0.25 -15.65
C VAL A 91 -9.08 -0.49 -15.40
N GLU A 92 -8.99 -1.77 -15.07
CA GLU A 92 -10.15 -2.61 -14.74
C GLU A 92 -10.95 -2.02 -13.57
N LEU A 93 -10.25 -1.64 -12.50
CA LEU A 93 -10.89 -1.04 -11.32
C LEU A 93 -11.54 0.32 -11.63
N TYR A 94 -10.99 1.10 -12.56
CA TYR A 94 -11.57 2.37 -12.98
C TYR A 94 -12.84 2.18 -13.82
N GLU A 95 -12.87 1.17 -14.69
CA GLU A 95 -14.04 0.89 -15.52
C GLU A 95 -15.19 0.28 -14.70
N GLU A 96 -14.88 -0.65 -13.80
CA GLU A 96 -15.91 -1.46 -13.13
C GLU A 96 -16.26 -1.01 -11.71
N SER A 97 -15.36 -0.28 -11.05
CA SER A 97 -15.39 -0.12 -9.59
C SER A 97 -14.99 1.26 -9.10
N ARG A 98 -14.94 2.28 -9.96
CA ARG A 98 -14.43 3.63 -9.64
C ARG A 98 -14.97 4.23 -8.34
N ASP A 99 -16.30 4.17 -8.16
CA ASP A 99 -16.99 4.78 -7.01
C ASP A 99 -17.04 3.88 -5.77
N ARG A 100 -16.45 2.69 -5.85
CA ARG A 100 -16.34 1.81 -4.69
C ARG A 100 -15.32 2.35 -3.69
N LYS A 101 -15.50 1.89 -2.46
CA LYS A 101 -14.63 2.18 -1.33
C LYS A 101 -14.27 0.89 -0.62
N ILE A 102 -13.10 0.88 0.00
CA ILE A 102 -12.66 -0.19 0.87
C ILE A 102 -12.78 0.35 2.30
N LYS A 103 -13.51 -0.36 3.16
CA LYS A 103 -13.59 -0.05 4.59
C LYS A 103 -12.86 -1.11 5.40
N LEU A 104 -11.88 -0.65 6.15
CA LEU A 104 -11.01 -1.49 6.95
C LEU A 104 -10.94 -0.91 8.36
N GLU A 105 -10.95 -1.78 9.35
CA GLU A 105 -10.70 -1.43 10.74
C GLU A 105 -9.34 -2.00 11.14
N VAL A 106 -8.46 -1.18 11.68
CA VAL A 106 -7.19 -1.63 12.27
C VAL A 106 -7.27 -1.56 13.79
N LYS A 107 -6.92 -2.66 14.45
CA LYS A 107 -6.84 -2.79 15.90
C LYS A 107 -5.42 -3.12 16.28
N TYR A 108 -4.88 -2.44 17.28
CA TYR A 108 -3.52 -2.70 17.78
C TYR A 108 -3.35 -2.26 19.23
N LYS A 109 -2.26 -2.70 19.84
CA LYS A 109 -1.89 -2.38 21.23
C LYS A 109 -0.63 -1.55 21.28
N ARG A 110 -0.62 -0.56 22.16
CA ARG A 110 0.59 0.12 22.59
C ARG A 110 1.38 -0.71 23.60
N LYS A 111 2.64 -0.30 23.81
CA LYS A 111 3.51 -0.87 24.85
C LYS A 111 2.90 -0.82 26.25
N ASP A 112 2.09 0.18 26.55
CA ASP A 112 1.37 0.32 27.84
C ASP A 112 0.04 -0.47 27.88
N LYS A 113 -0.17 -1.39 26.94
CA LYS A 113 -1.37 -2.23 26.80
C LYS A 113 -2.64 -1.46 26.46
N LYS A 114 -2.56 -0.16 26.13
CA LYS A 114 -3.71 0.59 25.61
C LYS A 114 -4.09 0.04 24.22
N ASN A 115 -5.34 -0.34 24.06
CA ASN A 115 -5.90 -0.73 22.77
C ASN A 115 -6.22 0.53 21.95
N ILE A 116 -5.89 0.50 20.68
CA ILE A 116 -6.26 1.51 19.68
C ILE A 116 -7.03 0.80 18.58
N SER A 117 -8.13 1.42 18.13
CA SER A 117 -8.96 0.95 17.02
C SER A 117 -9.30 2.14 16.15
N GLU A 118 -9.04 2.03 14.86
CA GLU A 118 -9.30 3.08 13.89
C GLU A 118 -9.94 2.49 12.63
N VAL A 119 -10.94 3.17 12.09
CA VAL A 119 -11.65 2.76 10.88
C VAL A 119 -11.26 3.70 9.76
N PHE A 120 -10.81 3.12 8.66
CA PHE A 120 -10.43 3.84 7.45
C PHE A 120 -11.43 3.53 6.35
N THR A 121 -11.97 4.58 5.75
CA THR A 121 -12.73 4.49 4.51
C THR A 121 -11.85 5.00 3.39
N LEU A 122 -11.51 4.12 2.44
CA LEU A 122 -10.57 4.38 1.36
C LEU A 122 -11.33 4.35 0.02
N PRO A 123 -11.75 5.51 -0.51
CA PRO A 123 -12.37 5.59 -1.83
C PRO A 123 -11.35 5.26 -2.92
N LEU A 124 -11.70 4.36 -3.85
CA LEU A 124 -10.79 3.95 -4.92
C LEU A 124 -10.41 5.10 -5.85
N VAL A 125 -11.36 6.01 -6.09
CA VAL A 125 -11.16 7.22 -6.91
C VAL A 125 -9.97 8.09 -6.46
N GLN A 126 -9.60 8.09 -5.16
CA GLN A 126 -8.46 8.86 -4.65
C GLN A 126 -7.10 8.33 -5.14
N ALA A 127 -7.04 7.03 -5.46
CA ALA A 127 -5.84 6.41 -6.00
C ALA A 127 -5.81 6.42 -7.54
N MET A 128 -6.98 6.52 -8.20
CA MET A 128 -7.09 6.51 -9.66
C MET A 128 -7.00 7.89 -10.30
N GLY A 129 -7.38 8.95 -9.59
CA GLY A 129 -7.37 10.33 -10.10
C GLY A 129 -6.01 11.03 -10.04
N GLN A 130 -4.92 10.29 -9.84
CA GLN A 130 -3.59 10.88 -9.77
C GLN A 130 -3.00 11.06 -11.17
N ASN A 131 -2.34 12.18 -11.41
CA ASN A 131 -1.60 12.41 -12.65
C ASN A 131 -0.27 11.68 -12.58
N TYR A 132 0.10 11.00 -13.67
CA TYR A 132 1.34 10.27 -13.77
C TYR A 132 2.19 10.80 -14.92
N SER A 133 3.50 10.83 -14.71
CA SER A 133 4.47 11.15 -15.76
C SER A 133 5.01 9.88 -16.39
N THR A 134 5.20 9.90 -17.72
CA THR A 134 5.99 8.91 -18.45
C THR A 134 7.10 9.66 -19.20
N PRO A 135 8.38 9.49 -18.82
CA PRO A 135 8.91 8.56 -17.83
C PRO A 135 8.54 8.93 -16.38
N PRO A 136 8.63 7.98 -15.44
CA PRO A 136 8.40 8.25 -14.01
C PRO A 136 9.26 9.41 -13.49
N GLU A 137 8.74 10.18 -12.54
CA GLU A 137 9.46 11.32 -11.96
C GLU A 137 10.55 10.91 -10.95
N THR A 138 10.44 9.70 -10.38
CA THR A 138 11.39 9.20 -9.40
C THR A 138 12.59 8.53 -10.07
N TYR A 139 13.79 8.74 -9.53
CA TYR A 139 15.00 8.06 -10.01
C TYR A 139 14.83 6.53 -10.01
N LEU A 140 14.15 5.98 -9.00
CA LEU A 140 13.87 4.56 -8.90
C LEU A 140 12.95 4.06 -10.02
N GLY A 141 11.94 4.83 -10.43
CA GLY A 141 11.04 4.47 -11.52
C GLY A 141 11.67 4.67 -12.91
N GLN A 142 12.60 5.62 -13.04
CA GLN A 142 13.32 5.87 -14.30
C GLN A 142 14.24 4.71 -14.68
N ILE A 143 14.90 4.07 -13.70
CA ILE A 143 15.79 2.93 -13.94
C ILE A 143 15.10 1.80 -14.72
N PRO A 144 14.01 1.18 -14.23
CA PRO A 144 13.33 0.09 -14.93
C PRO A 144 12.71 0.56 -16.25
N TYR A 145 12.23 1.80 -16.34
CA TYR A 145 11.71 2.38 -17.57
C TYR A 145 12.80 2.39 -18.67
N TYR A 146 13.96 2.98 -18.39
CA TYR A 146 15.03 3.07 -19.38
C TYR A 146 15.66 1.71 -19.69
N LEU A 147 15.74 0.78 -18.71
CA LEU A 147 16.16 -0.60 -18.98
C LEU A 147 15.21 -1.31 -19.96
N LYS A 148 13.90 -1.07 -19.85
CA LYS A 148 12.91 -1.61 -20.79
C LYS A 148 13.07 -1.01 -22.19
N GLU A 149 13.32 0.28 -22.30
CA GLU A 149 13.57 0.98 -23.58
C GLU A 149 14.85 0.46 -24.26
N ILE A 150 15.93 0.28 -23.49
CA ILE A 150 17.19 -0.31 -23.97
C ILE A 150 16.94 -1.73 -24.49
N ASN A 151 16.26 -2.57 -23.71
CA ASN A 151 15.95 -3.95 -24.11
C ASN A 151 15.09 -3.99 -25.39
N SER A 152 14.10 -3.10 -25.50
CA SER A 152 13.23 -3.00 -26.68
C SER A 152 14.03 -2.59 -27.93
N SER A 153 14.97 -1.65 -27.77
CA SER A 153 15.87 -1.21 -28.84
C SER A 153 16.80 -2.34 -29.31
N ILE A 154 17.37 -3.11 -28.38
CA ILE A 154 18.20 -4.28 -28.70
C ILE A 154 17.40 -5.32 -29.48
N LYS A 155 16.21 -5.70 -29.00
CA LYS A 155 15.34 -6.68 -29.68
C LYS A 155 14.99 -6.24 -31.10
N LYS A 156 14.65 -4.97 -31.30
CA LYS A 156 14.33 -4.41 -32.61
C LYS A 156 15.49 -4.56 -33.57
N ASN A 157 16.71 -4.21 -33.14
CA ASN A 157 17.91 -4.30 -33.97
C ASN A 157 18.25 -5.76 -34.34
N THR A 158 18.11 -6.70 -33.42
CA THR A 158 18.33 -8.14 -33.69
C THR A 158 17.33 -8.69 -34.69
N LEU A 159 16.07 -8.27 -34.63
CA LEU A 159 15.02 -8.69 -35.58
C LEU A 159 15.27 -8.14 -36.99
N THR A 160 15.69 -6.87 -37.13
CA THR A 160 16.08 -6.31 -38.44
C THR A 160 17.28 -7.02 -39.07
N ASN A 161 18.25 -7.48 -38.27
CA ASN A 161 19.42 -8.18 -38.79
C ASN A 161 19.11 -9.60 -39.26
N ASN A 162 18.12 -10.27 -38.66
CA ASN A 162 17.68 -11.61 -39.07
C ASN A 162 16.70 -11.60 -40.26
N SER A 163 16.15 -10.43 -40.62
CA SER A 163 15.20 -10.27 -41.74
C SER A 163 15.88 -9.93 -43.08
N ASN A 164 17.19 -9.65 -43.05
CA ASN A 164 17.99 -9.24 -44.21
C ASN A 164 18.96 -10.37 -44.69
N ILE A 165 18.65 -11.63 -44.37
CA ILE A 165 19.37 -12.83 -44.82
C ILE A 165 18.43 -13.68 -45.65
#